data_AF-A0A453LP93-F1
#
_entry.id   AF-A0A453LP93-F1
#
_cell.length_a   1.000
_cell.length_b   1.000
_cell.length_c   1.000
_cell.angle_alpha   90.00
_cell.angle_beta   90.00
_cell.angle_gamma   90.00
#
_symmetry.space_group_name_H-M   'P 1'
#
loop_
_entity.id
_entity.type
_entity.pdbx_description
1 polymer ?
#
loop_
_entity_poly.entity_id
_entity_poly.type
_entity_poly.pdbx_seq_one_letter_code
_entity_poly.pdbx_strand_id
1 'polypeptide(L)'
;MASSLDTLCGQAFGAKRYHLLGIYKQRAILVLTLVGVVVAVLWAYTGQILLLFGQDPEIAMGAGSYIRWMIPALFAYGLLQCHVRFLQTQSIVLPVMASAGLTALSHVLVCWLLVYKLGLGNKGAALANAVSYLANVSILALYIRVSPSCKSTWTGLSKEAFHDIVSFMKLALPSALMVCLEWWSFELLVLLSGLLANPKLEASVLSIW
;
A
#
# COMPACT_ATOMS: atom_id res chain seq x y z
N MET A 1 -9.01 -1.01 0.74
CA MET A 1 -9.37 -2.27 1.45
C MET A 1 -8.86 -2.31 2.88
N ALA A 2 -7.57 -2.04 3.16
CA ALA A 2 -7.03 -2.04 4.54
C ALA A 2 -7.75 -1.08 5.50
N SER A 3 -8.34 0.01 5.01
CA SER A 3 -9.14 0.96 5.79
C SER A 3 -10.37 0.35 6.48
N SER A 4 -10.86 -0.80 6.02
CA SER A 4 -11.89 -1.55 6.77
C SER A 4 -11.43 -1.99 8.16
N LEU A 5 -10.11 -2.12 8.37
CA LEU A 5 -9.54 -2.35 9.70
C LEU A 5 -9.78 -1.18 10.63
N ASP A 6 -9.84 0.07 10.13
CA ASP A 6 -10.11 1.23 10.98
C ASP A 6 -11.49 1.10 11.64
N THR A 7 -12.49 0.62 10.89
CA THR A 7 -13.82 0.31 11.41
C THR A 7 -13.82 -0.93 12.30
N LEU A 8 -13.34 -2.07 11.79
CA LEU A 8 -13.47 -3.36 12.48
C LEU A 8 -12.61 -3.42 13.75
N CYS A 9 -11.34 -3.02 13.67
CA CYS A 9 -10.48 -2.97 14.84
C CYS A 9 -10.90 -1.86 15.80
N GLY A 10 -11.32 -0.69 15.30
CA GLY A 10 -11.83 0.39 16.15
C GLY A 10 -13.06 -0.01 16.97
N GLN A 11 -14.04 -0.67 16.33
CA GLN A 11 -15.23 -1.19 17.00
C GLN A 11 -14.88 -2.30 18.01
N ALA A 12 -14.04 -3.26 17.63
CA ALA A 12 -13.63 -4.34 18.53
C ALA A 12 -12.83 -3.83 19.73
N PHE A 13 -11.96 -2.83 19.52
CA PHE A 13 -11.20 -2.20 20.58
C PHE A 13 -12.10 -1.45 21.56
N GLY A 14 -13.03 -0.63 21.05
CA GLY A 14 -14.03 0.05 21.89
C GLY A 14 -14.93 -0.91 22.67
N ALA A 15 -15.28 -2.06 22.07
CA ALA A 15 -16.03 -3.13 22.73
C ALA A 15 -15.19 -4.05 23.64
N LYS A 16 -13.90 -3.72 23.87
CA LYS A 16 -12.94 -4.50 24.67
C LYS A 16 -12.72 -5.95 24.19
N ARG A 17 -13.02 -6.24 22.92
CA ARG A 17 -12.81 -7.56 22.30
C ARG A 17 -11.43 -7.63 21.64
N TYR A 18 -10.39 -7.50 22.46
CA TYR A 18 -9.01 -7.27 21.99
C TYR A 18 -8.46 -8.35 21.06
N HIS A 19 -8.75 -9.63 21.32
CA HIS A 19 -8.27 -10.75 20.50
C HIS A 19 -8.73 -10.67 19.03
N LEU A 20 -9.87 -10.02 18.75
CA LEU A 20 -10.40 -9.88 17.38
C LEU A 20 -9.52 -8.98 16.51
N LEU A 21 -8.76 -8.04 17.08
CA LEU A 21 -7.89 -7.16 16.30
C LEU A 21 -6.82 -7.94 15.55
N GLY A 22 -6.20 -8.93 16.22
CA GLY A 22 -5.21 -9.81 15.61
C GLY A 22 -5.81 -10.68 14.50
N ILE A 23 -7.04 -11.15 14.70
CA ILE A 23 -7.79 -11.95 13.70
C ILE A 23 -8.15 -11.09 12.48
N TYR A 24 -8.69 -9.89 12.69
CA TYR A 24 -9.01 -8.96 11.60
C TYR A 24 -7.77 -8.55 10.81
N LYS A 25 -6.66 -8.25 11.49
CA LYS A 25 -5.37 -7.98 10.84
C LYS A 25 -4.96 -9.15 9.93
N GLN A 26 -5.00 -10.38 10.43
CA GLN A 26 -4.62 -11.57 9.64
C GLN A 26 -5.57 -11.78 8.45
N ARG A 27 -6.87 -11.61 8.67
CA ARG A 27 -7.90 -11.69 7.63
C ARG A 27 -7.66 -10.66 6.53
N ALA A 28 -7.38 -9.41 6.90
CA ALA A 28 -7.05 -8.35 5.97
C ALA A 28 -5.79 -8.69 5.16
N ILE A 29 -4.73 -9.20 5.82
CA ILE A 29 -3.52 -9.65 5.12
C ILE A 29 -3.88 -10.70 4.06
N LEU A 30 -4.65 -11.73 4.40
CA LEU A 30 -5.06 -12.78 3.45
C LEU A 30 -5.81 -12.19 2.26
N VAL A 31 -6.84 -11.37 2.53
CA VAL A 31 -7.66 -10.74 1.48
C VAL A 31 -6.82 -9.81 0.59
N LEU A 32 -5.99 -8.95 1.19
CA LEU A 32 -5.16 -8.00 0.44
C LEU A 32 -4.11 -8.71 -0.39
N THR A 33 -3.54 -9.83 0.09
CA THR A 33 -2.62 -10.63 -0.72
C THR A 33 -3.33 -11.23 -1.93
N LEU A 34 -4.53 -11.80 -1.76
CA LEU A 34 -5.30 -12.38 -2.87
C LEU A 34 -5.69 -11.33 -3.91
N VAL A 35 -6.21 -10.18 -3.47
CA VAL A 35 -6.52 -9.06 -4.37
C VAL A 35 -5.25 -8.49 -5.00
N GLY A 36 -4.17 -8.43 -4.24
CA GLY A 36 -2.84 -8.01 -4.71
C GLY A 36 -2.32 -8.88 -5.85
N VAL A 37 -2.62 -10.19 -5.88
CA VAL A 37 -2.27 -11.06 -7.03
C VAL A 37 -3.00 -10.63 -8.29
N VAL A 38 -4.31 -10.33 -8.21
CA VAL A 38 -5.08 -9.85 -9.36
C VAL A 38 -4.52 -8.52 -9.88
N VAL A 39 -4.22 -7.59 -8.97
CA VAL A 39 -3.61 -6.30 -9.32
C VAL A 39 -2.21 -6.49 -9.90
N ALA A 40 -1.40 -7.40 -9.37
CA ALA A 40 -0.07 -7.70 -9.89
C ALA A 40 -0.12 -8.24 -11.33
N VAL A 41 -1.11 -9.07 -11.67
CA VAL A 41 -1.33 -9.52 -13.05
C VAL A 41 -1.65 -8.34 -13.95
N LEU A 42 -2.56 -7.44 -13.54
CA LEU A 42 -2.86 -6.23 -14.31
C LEU A 42 -1.60 -5.34 -14.50
N TRP A 43 -0.82 -5.17 -13.44
CA TRP A 43 0.46 -4.44 -13.45
C TRP A 43 1.49 -5.07 -14.40
N ALA A 44 1.50 -6.40 -14.52
CA ALA A 44 2.38 -7.10 -15.45
C ALA A 44 2.09 -6.76 -16.92
N TYR A 45 0.84 -6.44 -17.24
CA TYR A 45 0.38 -6.08 -18.59
C TYR A 45 0.24 -4.58 -18.83
N THR A 46 0.60 -3.71 -17.88
CA THR A 46 0.42 -2.25 -18.01
C THR A 46 0.98 -1.67 -19.30
N GLY A 47 2.16 -2.10 -19.75
CA GLY A 47 2.72 -1.63 -21.02
C GLY A 47 1.84 -1.95 -22.24
N GLN A 48 1.31 -3.18 -22.30
CA GLN A 48 0.39 -3.59 -23.38
C GLN A 48 -0.95 -2.85 -23.29
N ILE A 49 -1.46 -2.66 -22.06
CA ILE A 49 -2.69 -1.90 -21.82
C ILE A 49 -2.52 -0.46 -22.34
N LEU A 50 -1.41 0.21 -22.02
CA LEU A 50 -1.14 1.57 -22.51
C LEU A 50 -1.03 1.63 -24.04
N LEU A 51 -0.40 0.64 -24.68
CA LEU A 51 -0.37 0.54 -26.14
C LEU A 51 -1.78 0.42 -26.74
N LEU A 52 -2.67 -0.36 -26.11
CA LEU A 52 -4.07 -0.47 -26.56
C LEU A 52 -4.83 0.86 -26.47
N PHE A 53 -4.46 1.73 -25.53
CA PHE A 53 -4.99 3.10 -25.42
C PHE A 53 -4.28 4.11 -26.34
N GLY A 54 -3.44 3.65 -27.27
CA GLY A 54 -2.77 4.49 -28.27
C GLY A 54 -1.61 5.30 -27.72
N GLN A 55 -1.02 4.92 -26.58
CA GLN A 55 0.17 5.57 -26.06
C GLN A 55 1.40 5.28 -26.91
N ASP A 56 2.36 6.20 -26.87
CA ASP A 56 3.66 6.03 -27.52
C ASP A 56 4.36 4.74 -27.03
N PRO A 57 4.92 3.91 -27.92
CA PRO A 57 5.53 2.64 -27.54
C PRO A 57 6.70 2.76 -26.56
N GLU A 58 7.53 3.79 -26.66
CA GLU A 58 8.67 3.99 -25.76
C GLU A 58 8.17 4.33 -24.35
N ILE A 59 7.19 5.23 -24.26
CA ILE A 59 6.55 5.60 -22.99
C ILE A 59 5.84 4.39 -22.36
N ALA A 60 5.03 3.68 -23.14
CA ALA A 60 4.27 2.52 -22.67
C ALA A 60 5.20 1.40 -22.15
N MET A 61 6.30 1.14 -22.85
CA MET A 61 7.29 0.15 -22.43
C MET A 61 8.09 0.61 -21.20
N GLY A 62 8.42 1.89 -21.10
CA GLY A 62 9.05 2.48 -19.91
C GLY A 62 8.17 2.34 -18.67
N ALA A 63 6.91 2.76 -18.75
CA ALA A 63 5.93 2.65 -17.67
C ALA A 63 5.66 1.19 -17.30
N GLY A 64 5.45 0.32 -18.30
CA GLY A 64 5.24 -1.11 -18.08
C GLY A 64 6.46 -1.82 -17.45
N SER A 65 7.68 -1.39 -17.77
CA SER A 65 8.88 -1.85 -17.06
C SER A 65 8.83 -1.40 -15.60
N TYR A 66 8.69 -0.10 -15.34
CA TYR A 66 8.69 0.43 -13.97
C TYR A 66 7.65 -0.26 -13.06
N ILE A 67 6.40 -0.36 -13.53
CA ILE A 67 5.29 -0.96 -12.78
C ILE A 67 5.54 -2.45 -12.48
N ARG A 68 6.14 -3.21 -13.40
CA ARG A 68 6.53 -4.61 -13.14
C ARG A 68 7.53 -4.73 -11.99
N TRP A 69 8.51 -3.83 -11.92
CA TRP A 69 9.47 -3.79 -10.82
C TRP A 69 8.87 -3.24 -9.51
N MET A 70 7.69 -2.64 -9.56
CA MET A 70 6.95 -2.17 -8.39
C MET A 70 6.04 -3.24 -7.78
N ILE A 71 5.80 -4.38 -8.46
CA ILE A 71 4.98 -5.49 -7.96
C ILE A 71 5.40 -5.97 -6.55
N PRO A 72 6.70 -6.13 -6.20
CA PRO A 72 7.08 -6.48 -4.84
C PRO A 72 6.63 -5.43 -3.80
N ALA A 73 6.67 -4.15 -4.16
CA ALA A 73 6.24 -3.06 -3.29
C ALA A 73 4.73 -3.12 -3.03
N LEU A 74 3.91 -3.56 -3.99
CA LEU A 74 2.47 -3.75 -3.82
C LEU A 74 2.15 -4.66 -2.63
N PHE A 75 2.80 -5.82 -2.55
CA PHE A 75 2.59 -6.78 -1.47
C PHE A 75 3.14 -6.27 -0.13
N ALA A 76 4.34 -5.69 -0.14
CA ALA A 76 4.94 -5.11 1.05
C ALA A 76 4.09 -3.97 1.62
N TYR A 77 3.53 -3.13 0.76
CA TYR A 77 2.64 -2.04 1.14
C TYR A 77 1.32 -2.56 1.73
N GLY A 78 0.71 -3.57 1.13
CA GLY A 78 -0.51 -4.19 1.67
C GLY A 78 -0.30 -4.73 3.10
N LEU A 79 0.83 -5.42 3.33
CA LEU A 79 1.23 -5.88 4.67
C LEU A 79 1.48 -4.72 5.63
N LEU A 80 2.18 -3.68 5.18
CA LEU A 80 2.48 -2.49 5.97
C LEU A 80 1.19 -1.83 6.45
N GLN A 81 0.24 -1.58 5.55
CA GLN A 81 -1.03 -0.97 5.89
C GLN A 81 -1.78 -1.76 6.96
N CYS A 82 -1.78 -3.10 6.89
CA CYS A 82 -2.40 -3.93 7.93
C CYS A 82 -1.74 -3.76 9.31
N HIS A 83 -0.40 -3.63 9.37
CA HIS A 83 0.33 -3.37 10.60
C HIS A 83 0.03 -1.98 11.17
N VAL A 84 0.04 -0.97 10.31
CA VAL A 84 -0.22 0.42 10.69
C VAL A 84 -1.62 0.56 11.27
N ARG A 85 -2.67 0.06 10.60
CA ARG A 85 -4.05 0.20 11.10
C ARG A 85 -4.32 -0.63 12.34
N PHE A 86 -3.70 -1.81 12.46
CA PHE A 86 -3.73 -2.58 13.71
C PHE A 86 -3.22 -1.76 14.89
N LEU A 87 -2.09 -1.06 14.75
CA LEU A 87 -1.52 -0.25 15.83
C LEU A 87 -2.31 1.05 16.07
N GLN A 88 -2.68 1.77 15.01
CA GLN A 88 -3.35 3.06 15.11
C GLN A 88 -4.76 2.97 15.72
N THR A 89 -5.51 1.89 15.43
CA THR A 89 -6.85 1.68 16.03
C THR A 89 -6.81 1.42 17.54
N GLN A 90 -5.63 1.13 18.08
CA GLN A 90 -5.36 1.03 19.52
C GLN A 90 -4.73 2.31 20.09
N SER A 91 -4.68 3.39 19.30
CA SER A 91 -3.97 4.64 19.60
C SER A 91 -2.45 4.48 19.77
N ILE A 92 -1.85 3.40 19.26
CA ILE A 92 -0.40 3.17 19.30
C ILE A 92 0.25 3.79 18.05
N VAL A 93 0.49 5.10 18.07
CA VAL A 93 0.97 5.86 16.90
C VAL A 93 2.48 6.07 16.88
N LEU A 94 3.13 6.13 18.05
CA LEU A 94 4.56 6.45 18.17
C LEU A 94 5.47 5.48 17.39
N PRO A 95 5.30 4.14 17.47
CA PRO A 95 6.14 3.20 16.71
C PRO A 95 5.97 3.34 15.21
N VAL A 96 4.74 3.61 14.75
CA VAL A 96 4.41 3.86 13.34
C VAL A 96 5.12 5.11 12.84
N MET A 97 5.04 6.21 13.61
CA MET A 97 5.68 7.47 13.25
C MET A 97 7.20 7.34 13.23
N ALA A 98 7.78 6.71 14.26
CA ALA A 98 9.23 6.50 14.36
C ALA A 98 9.76 5.61 13.23
N SER A 99 9.07 4.51 12.90
CA SER A 99 9.48 3.62 11.81
C SER A 99 9.38 4.32 10.45
N ALA A 100 8.32 5.11 10.23
CA ALA A 100 8.14 5.88 9.01
C ALA A 100 9.24 6.93 8.84
N GLY A 101 9.55 7.69 9.90
CA GLY A 101 10.62 8.69 9.89
C GLY A 101 12.00 8.08 9.61
N LEU A 102 12.35 6.99 10.31
CA LEU A 102 13.60 6.27 10.07
C LEU A 102 13.68 5.74 8.63
N THR A 103 12.57 5.17 8.14
CA THR A 103 12.53 4.64 6.78
C THR A 103 12.68 5.75 5.76
N ALA A 104 12.02 6.90 5.93
CA ALA A 104 12.13 8.04 5.03
C ALA A 104 13.58 8.56 4.94
N LEU A 105 14.27 8.70 6.07
CA LEU A 105 15.68 9.07 6.10
C LEU A 105 16.56 8.05 5.37
N SER A 106 16.34 6.76 5.64
CA SER A 106 17.10 5.69 4.98
C SER A 106 16.75 5.51 3.49
N HIS A 107 15.54 5.91 3.06
CA HIS A 107 15.05 5.70 1.70
C HIS A 107 15.91 6.44 0.68
N VAL A 108 16.43 7.62 1.02
CA VAL A 108 17.38 8.36 0.17
C VAL A 108 18.63 7.52 -0.11
N LEU A 109 19.18 6.86 0.90
CA LEU A 109 20.35 5.98 0.76
C LEU A 109 20.01 4.72 -0.05
N VAL A 110 18.84 4.13 0.17
CA VAL A 110 18.36 2.95 -0.58
C VAL A 110 18.19 3.31 -2.06
N CYS A 111 17.54 4.45 -2.36
CA CYS A 111 17.40 4.96 -3.71
C CYS A 111 18.76 5.21 -4.36
N TRP A 112 19.68 5.90 -3.67
CA TRP A 112 21.01 6.15 -4.20
C TRP A 112 21.76 4.85 -4.54
N LEU A 113 21.69 3.87 -3.64
CA LEU A 113 22.32 2.57 -3.82
C LEU A 113 21.73 1.83 -5.02
N LEU A 114 20.41 1.65 -5.07
CA LEU A 114 19.76 0.85 -6.11
C LEU A 114 19.79 1.55 -7.48
N VAL A 115 19.53 2.86 -7.53
CA VAL A 115 19.46 3.63 -8.78
C VAL A 115 20.84 3.82 -9.38
N TYR A 116 21.80 4.36 -8.59
CA TYR A 116 23.10 4.79 -9.12
C TYR A 116 24.19 3.75 -8.92
N LYS A 117 24.38 3.24 -7.70
CA LYS A 117 25.52 2.34 -7.43
C LYS A 117 25.35 0.96 -8.05
N LEU A 118 24.13 0.41 -8.04
CA LEU A 118 23.82 -0.84 -8.72
C LEU A 118 23.39 -0.64 -10.19
N GLY A 119 23.29 0.61 -10.65
CA GLY A 119 22.97 0.93 -12.04
C GLY A 119 21.57 0.49 -12.49
N LEU A 120 20.61 0.30 -11.57
CA LEU A 120 19.27 -0.18 -11.93
C LEU A 120 18.35 0.93 -12.45
N GLY A 121 18.76 2.20 -12.39
CA GLY A 121 18.00 3.33 -12.91
C GLY A 121 16.58 3.40 -12.32
N ASN A 122 15.57 3.61 -13.18
CA ASN A 122 14.17 3.69 -12.77
C ASN A 122 13.65 2.39 -12.11
N LYS A 123 14.13 1.21 -12.52
CA LYS A 123 13.81 -0.08 -11.87
C LYS A 123 14.32 -0.11 -10.43
N GLY A 124 15.49 0.50 -10.19
CA GLY A 124 16.06 0.68 -8.86
C GLY A 124 15.16 1.52 -7.95
N ALA A 125 14.57 2.60 -8.48
CA ALA A 125 13.62 3.42 -7.73
C ALA A 125 12.33 2.65 -7.40
N ALA A 126 11.81 1.83 -8.31
CA ALA A 126 10.67 0.96 -8.03
C ALA A 126 10.97 -0.05 -6.90
N LEU A 127 12.14 -0.71 -6.96
CA LEU A 127 12.58 -1.66 -5.93
C LEU A 127 12.88 -1.00 -4.58
N ALA A 128 13.36 0.24 -4.58
CA ALA A 128 13.62 0.99 -3.34
C ALA A 128 12.37 1.11 -2.48
N ASN A 129 11.19 1.30 -3.10
CA ASN A 129 9.91 1.29 -2.40
C ASN A 129 9.66 -0.05 -1.69
N ALA A 130 9.89 -1.17 -2.37
CA ALA A 130 9.71 -2.50 -1.79
C ALA A 130 10.63 -2.72 -0.58
N VAL A 131 11.90 -2.35 -0.70
CA VAL A 131 12.89 -2.44 0.38
C VAL A 131 12.46 -1.59 1.58
N SER A 132 12.06 -0.35 1.35
CA SER A 132 11.62 0.57 2.41
C SER A 132 10.33 0.10 3.09
N TYR A 133 9.36 -0.42 2.34
CA TYR A 133 8.15 -0.99 2.94
C TYR A 133 8.44 -2.26 3.74
N LEU A 134 9.30 -3.14 3.25
CA LEU A 134 9.72 -4.34 4.00
C LEU A 134 10.48 -3.98 5.28
N ALA A 135 11.33 -2.95 5.26
CA ALA A 135 11.97 -2.44 6.47
C ALA A 135 10.94 -1.97 7.50
N ASN A 136 9.95 -1.18 7.09
CA ASN A 136 8.85 -0.76 7.97
C ASN A 136 8.03 -1.95 8.50
N VAL A 137 7.65 -2.89 7.63
CA VAL A 137 6.93 -4.12 8.02
C VAL A 137 7.73 -4.87 9.07
N SER A 138 9.04 -5.02 8.90
CA SER A 138 9.91 -5.74 9.82
C SER A 138 9.97 -5.06 11.20
N ILE A 139 10.16 -3.74 11.22
CA ILE A 139 10.17 -2.94 12.47
C ILE A 139 8.83 -3.08 13.20
N LEU A 140 7.72 -2.90 12.49
CA LEU A 140 6.39 -2.97 13.10
C LEU A 140 5.99 -4.39 13.51
N ALA A 141 6.36 -5.40 12.73
CA ALA A 141 6.14 -6.81 13.08
C ALA A 141 6.91 -7.18 14.36
N LEU A 142 8.17 -6.75 14.47
CA LEU A 142 8.97 -6.92 15.68
C LEU A 142 8.30 -6.22 16.86
N TYR A 143 7.91 -4.95 16.71
CA TYR A 143 7.22 -4.20 17.76
C TYR A 143 5.94 -4.92 18.23
N ILE A 144 5.07 -5.34 17.31
CA ILE A 144 3.82 -6.06 17.65
C ILE A 144 4.12 -7.38 18.38
N ARG A 145 5.20 -8.07 18.03
CA ARG A 145 5.55 -9.37 18.61
C ARG A 145 6.09 -9.28 20.03
N VAL A 146 6.82 -8.19 20.36
CA VAL A 146 7.55 -8.05 21.63
C VAL A 146 6.92 -7.05 22.60
N SER A 147 6.15 -6.07 22.10
CA SER A 147 5.59 -5.00 22.92
C SER A 147 4.51 -5.53 23.86
N PRO A 148 4.59 -5.23 25.18
CA PRO A 148 3.53 -5.58 26.13
C PRO A 148 2.16 -5.01 25.74
N SER A 149 2.13 -3.83 25.10
CA SER A 149 0.91 -3.16 24.66
C SER A 149 0.11 -3.95 23.61
N CYS A 150 0.77 -4.84 22.88
CA CYS A 150 0.13 -5.68 21.86
C CYS A 150 -0.21 -7.09 22.37
N LYS A 151 0.09 -7.43 23.63
CA LYS A 151 -0.04 -8.80 24.14
C LYS A 151 -1.48 -9.33 24.15
N SER A 152 -2.46 -8.47 24.41
CA SER A 152 -3.88 -8.83 24.43
C SER A 152 -4.54 -8.78 23.04
N THR A 153 -3.95 -8.03 22.10
CA THR A 153 -4.49 -7.83 20.75
C THR A 153 -3.82 -8.70 19.69
N TRP A 154 -2.61 -9.19 19.96
CA TRP A 154 -1.87 -10.13 19.14
C TRP A 154 -1.55 -11.42 19.92
N THR A 155 -2.38 -12.43 19.74
CA THR A 155 -2.25 -13.75 20.39
C THR A 155 -1.58 -14.81 19.50
N GLY A 156 -1.02 -14.40 18.35
CA GLY A 156 -0.40 -15.29 17.37
C GLY A 156 -1.31 -15.59 16.18
N LEU A 157 -0.89 -16.55 15.35
CA LEU A 157 -1.65 -16.94 14.16
C LEU A 157 -2.90 -17.72 14.54
N SER A 158 -4.03 -17.42 13.90
CA SER A 158 -5.31 -18.09 14.15
C SER A 158 -5.99 -18.51 12.87
N LYS A 159 -6.60 -19.71 12.88
CA LYS A 159 -7.44 -20.21 11.78
C LYS A 159 -8.74 -19.42 11.62
N GLU A 160 -9.14 -18.64 12.63
CA GLU A 160 -10.30 -17.73 12.56
C GLU A 160 -10.12 -16.62 11.50
N ALA A 161 -8.87 -16.34 11.10
CA ALA A 161 -8.58 -15.40 10.01
C ALA A 161 -9.22 -15.83 8.68
N PHE A 162 -9.43 -17.14 8.46
CA PHE A 162 -10.04 -17.69 7.26
C PHE A 162 -11.58 -17.70 7.28
N HIS A 163 -12.18 -17.37 8.43
CA HIS A 163 -13.64 -17.30 8.57
C HIS A 163 -14.16 -15.91 8.24
N ASP A 164 -15.45 -15.77 7.93
CA ASP A 164 -16.14 -14.50 7.70
C ASP A 164 -15.50 -13.57 6.64
N ILE A 165 -14.80 -14.13 5.65
CA ILE A 165 -14.18 -13.37 4.55
C ILE A 165 -15.22 -12.55 3.80
N VAL A 166 -16.39 -13.11 3.53
CA VAL A 166 -17.47 -12.41 2.80
C VAL A 166 -17.95 -11.19 3.58
N SER A 167 -18.15 -11.32 4.90
CA SER A 167 -18.55 -10.21 5.75
C SER A 167 -17.48 -9.12 5.81
N PHE A 168 -16.20 -9.51 5.87
CA PHE A 168 -15.08 -8.57 5.77
C PHE A 168 -15.09 -7.84 4.41
N MET A 169 -15.30 -8.55 3.30
CA MET A 169 -15.35 -8.00 1.95
C MET A 169 -16.49 -7.00 1.74
N LYS A 170 -17.65 -7.21 2.39
CA LYS A 170 -18.78 -6.25 2.35
C LYS A 170 -18.40 -4.87 2.88
N LEU A 171 -17.44 -4.78 3.80
CA LEU A 171 -16.89 -3.50 4.28
C LEU A 171 -15.67 -3.07 3.46
N ALA A 172 -14.76 -4.00 3.16
CA ALA A 172 -13.50 -3.68 2.50
C ALA A 172 -13.68 -3.16 1.07
N LEU A 173 -14.66 -3.67 0.32
CA LEU A 173 -14.89 -3.28 -1.07
C LEU A 173 -15.42 -1.84 -1.20
N PRO A 174 -16.49 -1.41 -0.50
CA PRO A 174 -16.91 0.00 -0.52
C PRO A 174 -15.81 0.96 -0.07
N SER A 175 -15.06 0.63 0.99
CA SER A 175 -13.94 1.48 1.43
C SER A 175 -12.80 1.55 0.41
N ALA A 176 -12.60 0.50 -0.39
CA ALA A 176 -11.64 0.54 -1.49
C ALA A 176 -12.14 1.41 -2.64
N LEU A 177 -13.40 1.23 -3.06
CA LEU A 177 -14.01 2.02 -4.13
C LEU A 177 -14.01 3.51 -3.79
N MET A 178 -14.29 3.89 -2.55
CA MET A 178 -14.24 5.29 -2.12
C MET A 178 -12.85 5.91 -2.35
N VAL A 179 -11.79 5.23 -1.90
CA VAL A 179 -10.41 5.71 -2.10
C VAL A 179 -10.02 5.69 -3.58
N CYS A 180 -10.44 4.68 -4.34
CA CYS A 180 -10.19 4.63 -5.78
C CYS A 180 -10.89 5.77 -6.52
N LEU A 181 -12.13 6.09 -6.19
CA LEU A 181 -12.88 7.19 -6.79
C LEU A 181 -12.25 8.55 -6.46
N GLU A 182 -11.78 8.72 -5.23
CA GLU A 182 -11.01 9.90 -4.83
C GLU A 182 -9.76 10.05 -5.70
N TRP A 183 -8.92 9.02 -5.78
CA TRP A 183 -7.69 9.04 -6.59
C TRP A 183 -7.98 9.23 -8.09
N TRP A 184 -8.94 8.52 -8.64
CA TRP A 184 -9.31 8.66 -10.06
C TRP A 184 -9.88 10.04 -10.37
N SER A 185 -10.56 10.70 -9.41
CA SER A 185 -11.01 12.07 -9.62
C SER A 185 -9.85 13.03 -9.83
N PHE A 186 -8.74 12.87 -9.09
CA PHE A 186 -7.53 13.66 -9.30
C PHE A 186 -6.88 13.37 -10.66
N GLU A 187 -6.76 12.10 -11.05
CA GLU A 187 -6.20 11.71 -12.35
C GLU A 187 -7.02 12.25 -13.53
N LEU A 188 -8.36 12.25 -13.40
CA LEU A 188 -9.23 12.86 -14.40
C LEU A 188 -9.02 14.37 -14.51
N LEU A 189 -8.83 15.08 -13.40
CA LEU A 189 -8.52 16.51 -13.43
C LEU A 189 -7.17 16.78 -14.12
N VAL A 190 -6.15 15.98 -13.81
CA VAL A 190 -4.84 16.07 -14.48
C VAL A 190 -5.00 15.83 -15.99
N LEU A 191 -5.72 14.77 -16.39
CA LEU A 191 -5.97 14.47 -17.80
C LEU A 191 -6.70 15.61 -18.52
N LEU A 192 -7.76 16.16 -17.91
CA LEU A 192 -8.55 17.25 -18.49
C LEU A 192 -7.75 18.55 -18.62
N SER A 193 -6.79 18.80 -17.71
CA SER A 193 -5.92 19.97 -17.82
C SER A 193 -5.00 19.93 -19.06
N GLY A 194 -4.72 18.72 -19.57
CA GLY A 194 -4.06 18.51 -20.86
C GLY A 194 -4.84 19.03 -22.07
N LEU A 195 -6.12 19.38 -21.91
CA LEU A 195 -6.98 19.95 -22.96
C LEU A 195 -7.10 21.49 -22.87
N LEU A 196 -6.49 22.12 -21.87
CA LEU A 196 -6.52 23.58 -21.70
C LEU A 196 -5.55 24.28 -22.65
N ALA A 197 -5.63 25.61 -22.73
CA ALA A 197 -4.85 26.42 -23.68
C ALA A 197 -3.32 26.29 -23.50
N ASN A 198 -2.84 26.00 -22.28
CA ASN A 198 -1.42 25.72 -22.00
C ASN A 198 -1.25 24.37 -21.29
N PRO A 199 -1.39 23.23 -22.01
CA PRO A 199 -1.44 21.89 -21.42
C PRO A 199 -0.25 21.56 -20.53
N LYS A 200 0.96 22.00 -20.92
CA LYS A 200 2.19 21.70 -20.18
C LYS A 200 2.21 22.40 -18.82
N LEU A 201 1.80 23.67 -18.78
CA LEU A 201 1.75 24.43 -17.53
C LEU A 201 0.65 23.89 -16.63
N GLU A 202 -0.57 23.75 -17.16
CA GLU A 202 -1.74 23.37 -16.37
C GLU A 202 -1.61 21.94 -15.81
N ALA A 203 -1.14 20.99 -16.63
CA ALA A 203 -0.86 19.63 -16.15
C ALA A 203 0.29 19.62 -15.13
N SER A 204 1.33 20.44 -15.30
CA SER A 204 2.42 20.51 -14.32
C SER A 204 1.94 21.01 -12.96
N VAL A 205 1.09 22.05 -12.93
CA VAL A 205 0.53 22.62 -11.69
C VAL A 205 -0.33 21.59 -10.98
N LEU A 206 -1.17 20.86 -11.71
CA LEU A 206 -2.00 19.81 -11.16
C LEU A 206 -1.27 18.48 -10.93
N SER A 207 0.01 18.34 -11.28
CA SER A 207 0.78 17.11 -11.03
C SER A 207 1.67 17.17 -9.79
N ILE A 208 1.76 18.35 -9.16
CA ILE A 208 2.47 18.56 -7.89
C ILE A 208 1.48 18.25 -6.76
N TRP A 209 1.47 17.01 -6.29
CA TRP A 209 0.75 16.56 -5.09
C TRP A 209 1.70 15.94 -4.07
#